data_AF-A0A9P9TAC8-F1
#
_entry.id   AF-A0A9P9TAC8-F1
#
_cell.length_a   1.000
_cell.length_b   1.000
_cell.length_c   1.000
_cell.angle_alpha   90.00
_cell.angle_beta   90.00
_cell.angle_gamma   90.00
#
_symmetry.space_group_name_H-M   'P 1'
#
loop_
_entity.id
_entity.type
_entity.pdbx_description
1 polymer ?
#
loop_
_entity_poly.entity_id
_entity_poly.type
_entity_poly.pdbx_seq_one_letter_code
_entity_poly.pdbx_strand_id
1 'polypeptide(L)'
;MKEVEAYALFAPHPNIIRSVDYCVSSDRSDPGAKTVYILLPYYRRGNLQDIINANLVNHTKFPERRLMVLFLGVCEALTAMHNYKVGQGPGGVGSQRKAKKIRGEAAQADQEAAEENEQRRGRQKGREVDHESEQQEPLMDDEVTQSQEGMAPGEIRAYAHRDIKPGNIMIDDDGEQPILMDLGSLAPSPTPITSRSLALAVQDQAAEHSTMPYRAPELFDVKTGSTVDTKVDIWSLGCTLYACLVGKSPFEMRSDETGGSLSLCVLGGDWRFPDEGAGGKKKAVNQPGQSEDSEISESIREVVRKCLKVEPSERPDVNELIDIVKGVIAELPEDSSS
;
A
#
# COMPACT_ATOMS: atom_id res chain seq x y z
N MET A 1 13.37 9.25 6.69
CA MET A 1 13.51 8.41 7.91
C MET A 1 12.23 7.64 8.25
N LYS A 2 11.04 8.21 8.01
CA LYS A 2 9.72 7.57 8.17
C LYS A 2 9.65 6.10 7.71
N GLU A 3 10.11 5.80 6.50
CA GLU A 3 10.05 4.44 5.94
C GLU A 3 10.91 3.42 6.72
N VAL A 4 12.09 3.83 7.20
CA VAL A 4 12.99 2.97 8.00
C VAL A 4 12.32 2.56 9.30
N GLU A 5 11.60 3.50 9.94
CA GLU A 5 10.83 3.21 11.15
C GLU A 5 9.66 2.28 10.88
N ALA A 6 8.95 2.48 9.76
CA ALA A 6 7.83 1.64 9.38
C ALA A 6 8.22 0.16 9.26
N TYR A 7 9.39 -0.15 8.68
CA TYR A 7 9.91 -1.53 8.63
C TYR A 7 10.26 -2.14 9.99
N ALA A 8 10.46 -1.31 11.02
CA ALA A 8 10.66 -1.81 12.37
C ALA A 8 9.32 -2.11 13.06
N LEU A 9 8.27 -1.32 12.80
CA LEU A 9 7.01 -1.35 13.56
C LEU A 9 6.33 -2.72 13.62
N PHE A 10 6.35 -3.46 12.51
CA PHE A 10 5.60 -4.72 12.39
C PHE A 10 6.47 -5.98 12.41
N ALA A 11 7.76 -5.85 12.75
CA ALA A 11 8.70 -6.98 12.74
C ALA A 11 8.88 -7.60 14.14
N PRO A 12 8.70 -8.93 14.33
CA PRO A 12 8.58 -9.94 13.28
C PRO A 12 7.12 -10.25 12.90
N HIS A 13 6.85 -10.31 11.60
CA HIS A 13 5.63 -10.87 11.01
C HIS A 13 6.01 -11.68 9.75
N PRO A 14 5.44 -12.88 9.53
CA PRO A 14 5.81 -13.73 8.40
C PRO A 14 5.54 -13.08 7.04
N ASN A 15 4.43 -12.34 6.91
CA ASN A 15 4.00 -11.74 5.65
C ASN A 15 4.33 -10.25 5.49
N ILE A 16 5.19 -9.67 6.34
CA ILE A 16 5.63 -8.27 6.20
C ILE A 16 7.15 -8.25 6.10
N ILE A 17 7.67 -7.52 5.12
CA ILE A 17 9.11 -7.41 4.94
C ILE A 17 9.77 -6.76 6.15
N ARG A 18 10.90 -7.32 6.58
CA ARG A 18 11.72 -6.80 7.68
C ARG A 18 12.93 -6.06 7.11
N SER A 19 13.30 -4.92 7.71
CA SER A 19 14.61 -4.32 7.44
C SER A 19 15.74 -5.12 8.10
N VAL A 20 16.74 -5.51 7.31
CA VAL A 20 17.97 -6.13 7.81
C VAL A 20 18.82 -5.06 8.47
N ASP A 21 19.05 -3.96 7.76
CA ASP A 21 19.83 -2.82 8.24
C ASP A 21 19.42 -1.52 7.53
N TYR A 22 19.95 -0.39 7.99
CA TYR A 22 19.84 0.90 7.30
C TYR A 22 21.12 1.73 7.49
N CYS A 23 21.37 2.66 6.57
CA CYS A 23 22.46 3.61 6.67
C CYS A 23 22.01 4.97 6.13
N VAL A 24 22.38 6.05 6.80
CA VAL A 24 22.16 7.41 6.32
C VAL A 24 23.50 7.97 5.86
N SER A 25 23.59 8.37 4.59
CA SER A 25 24.77 9.02 4.03
C SER A 25 24.41 10.43 3.63
N SER A 26 25.18 11.41 4.09
CA SER A 26 25.16 12.77 3.53
C SER A 26 25.97 12.79 2.23
N ASP A 27 25.49 13.56 1.24
CA ASP A 27 26.29 13.83 0.07
C ASP A 27 27.41 14.83 0.44
N ARG A 28 28.64 14.57 -0.01
CA ARG A 28 29.77 15.47 0.22
C ARG A 28 29.63 16.77 -0.56
N SER A 29 28.87 16.76 -1.66
CA SER A 29 28.68 17.91 -2.54
C SER A 29 27.54 18.83 -2.07
N ASP A 30 26.51 18.27 -1.44
CA ASP A 30 25.39 18.99 -0.84
C ASP A 30 25.09 18.44 0.57
N PRO A 31 25.58 19.11 1.64
CA PRO A 31 25.31 18.68 3.02
C PRO A 31 23.82 18.69 3.40
N GLY A 32 22.97 19.39 2.62
CA GLY A 32 21.52 19.35 2.79
C GLY A 32 20.88 18.09 2.20
N ALA A 33 21.55 17.41 1.28
CA ALA A 33 21.07 16.19 0.64
C ALA A 33 21.46 14.95 1.46
N LYS A 34 20.44 14.24 1.96
CA LYS A 34 20.61 12.99 2.69
C LYS A 34 20.07 11.83 1.87
N THR A 35 20.89 10.80 1.70
CA THR A 35 20.47 9.54 1.09
C THR A 35 20.33 8.49 2.18
N VAL A 36 19.14 7.88 2.26
CA VAL A 36 18.86 6.78 3.18
C VAL A 36 18.92 5.46 2.41
N TYR A 37 19.82 4.58 2.81
CA TYR A 37 19.93 3.22 2.31
C TYR A 37 19.21 2.28 3.27
N ILE A 38 18.31 1.45 2.73
CA ILE A 38 17.62 0.41 3.50
C ILE A 38 18.02 -0.95 2.93
N LEU A 39 18.56 -1.82 3.78
CA LEU A 39 18.91 -3.18 3.39
C LEU A 39 17.71 -4.09 3.65
N LEU A 40 17.08 -4.55 2.57
CA LEU A 40 15.93 -5.45 2.60
C LEU A 40 16.34 -6.86 2.13
N PRO A 41 15.66 -7.92 2.61
CA PRO A 41 15.81 -9.26 2.06
C PRO A 41 15.51 -9.29 0.56
N TYR A 42 16.30 -10.05 -0.18
CA TYR A 42 16.06 -10.31 -1.59
C TYR A 42 15.24 -11.59 -1.77
N TYR A 43 14.14 -11.49 -2.51
CA TYR A 43 13.26 -12.62 -2.83
C TYR A 43 13.42 -12.99 -4.30
N ARG A 44 13.93 -14.20 -4.57
CA ARG A 44 14.33 -14.63 -5.93
C ARG A 44 13.16 -14.82 -6.88
N ARG A 45 11.95 -15.05 -6.35
CA ARG A 45 10.74 -15.26 -7.13
C ARG A 45 10.07 -13.97 -7.61
N GLY A 46 10.58 -12.80 -7.21
CA GLY A 46 10.02 -11.52 -7.59
C GLY A 46 8.70 -11.22 -6.87
N ASN A 47 7.85 -10.42 -7.51
CA ASN A 47 6.56 -10.00 -6.98
C ASN A 47 5.37 -10.54 -7.80
N LEU A 48 4.15 -10.31 -7.33
CA LEU A 48 2.94 -10.72 -8.05
C LEU A 48 2.81 -10.07 -9.44
N GLN A 49 3.34 -8.85 -9.64
CA GLN A 49 3.33 -8.21 -10.96
C GLN A 49 4.20 -8.98 -11.97
N ASP A 50 5.35 -9.50 -11.54
CA ASP A 50 6.22 -10.33 -12.39
C ASP A 50 5.48 -11.61 -12.84
N ILE A 51 4.71 -12.22 -11.94
CA ILE A 51 3.92 -13.42 -12.26
C ILE A 51 2.73 -13.08 -13.17
N ILE A 52 2.06 -11.93 -12.96
CA ILE A 52 1.03 -11.43 -13.89
C ILE A 52 1.62 -11.29 -15.29
N ASN A 53 2.77 -10.63 -15.42
CA ASN A 53 3.43 -10.41 -16.70
C ASN A 53 3.84 -11.75 -17.35
N ALA A 54 4.38 -12.69 -16.57
CA ALA A 54 4.74 -14.02 -17.06
C ALA A 54 3.52 -14.81 -17.56
N ASN A 55 2.39 -14.73 -16.84
CA ASN A 55 1.13 -15.36 -17.24
C ASN A 55 0.58 -14.78 -18.55
N LEU A 56 0.64 -13.45 -18.71
CA LEU A 56 0.23 -12.79 -19.94
C LEU A 56 1.08 -13.21 -21.15
N VAL A 57 2.40 -13.35 -20.98
CA VAL A 57 3.33 -13.77 -22.04
C VAL A 57 3.16 -15.25 -22.39
N ASN A 58 2.99 -16.11 -21.38
CA ASN A 58 2.89 -17.56 -21.57
C ASN A 58 1.47 -18.05 -21.84
N HIS A 59 0.48 -17.16 -21.84
CA HIS A 59 -0.95 -17.48 -21.90
C HIS A 59 -1.38 -18.48 -20.81
N THR A 60 -0.76 -18.39 -19.64
CA THR A 60 -1.10 -19.18 -18.44
C THR A 60 -1.93 -18.35 -17.48
N LYS A 61 -2.49 -19.00 -16.45
CA LYS A 61 -3.26 -18.34 -15.40
C LYS A 61 -2.70 -18.70 -14.03
N PHE A 62 -3.01 -17.88 -13.04
CA PHE A 62 -2.81 -18.24 -11.65
C PHE A 62 -3.71 -19.42 -11.28
N PRO A 63 -3.17 -20.48 -10.65
CA PRO A 63 -4.00 -21.45 -9.94
C PRO A 63 -4.81 -20.73 -8.87
N GLU A 64 -6.14 -20.86 -8.93
CA GLU A 64 -7.05 -20.06 -8.13
C GLU A 64 -6.87 -20.29 -6.63
N ARG A 65 -6.70 -21.55 -6.21
CA ARG A 65 -6.46 -21.87 -4.80
C ARG A 65 -5.16 -21.24 -4.31
N ARG A 66 -4.06 -21.40 -5.04
CA ARG A 66 -2.78 -20.75 -4.70
C ARG A 66 -2.92 -19.22 -4.62
N LEU A 67 -3.60 -18.60 -5.57
CA LEU A 67 -3.83 -17.16 -5.55
C LEU A 67 -4.59 -16.73 -4.30
N MET A 68 -5.62 -17.48 -3.90
CA MET A 68 -6.38 -17.18 -2.69
C MET A 68 -5.56 -17.41 -1.41
N VAL A 69 -4.64 -18.37 -1.38
CA VAL A 69 -3.70 -18.56 -0.27
C VAL A 69 -2.72 -17.39 -0.14
N LEU A 70 -2.17 -16.91 -1.26
CA LEU A 70 -1.34 -15.70 -1.27
C LEU A 70 -2.17 -14.47 -0.88
N PHE A 71 -3.41 -14.35 -1.35
CA PHE A 71 -4.29 -13.27 -0.96
C PHE A 71 -4.59 -13.27 0.55
N LEU A 72 -4.79 -14.46 1.14
CA LEU A 72 -4.97 -14.63 2.58
C LEU A 72 -3.76 -14.14 3.37
N GLY A 73 -2.54 -14.50 2.97
CA GLY A 73 -1.33 -14.04 3.67
C GLY A 73 -1.13 -12.51 3.62
N VAL A 74 -1.57 -11.85 2.55
CA VAL A 74 -1.59 -10.37 2.49
C VAL A 74 -2.65 -9.81 3.46
N CYS A 75 -3.82 -10.46 3.56
CA CYS A 75 -4.83 -10.07 4.56
C CYS A 75 -4.31 -10.23 6.00
N GLU A 76 -3.53 -11.28 6.27
CA GLU A 76 -2.87 -11.49 7.57
C GLU A 76 -1.83 -10.39 7.86
N ALA A 77 -1.03 -9.99 6.86
CA ALA A 77 -0.14 -8.84 6.96
C ALA A 77 -0.90 -7.55 7.30
N LEU A 78 -2.01 -7.28 6.61
CA LEU A 78 -2.84 -6.10 6.87
C LEU A 78 -3.51 -6.15 8.23
N THR A 79 -3.91 -7.34 8.72
CA THR A 79 -4.46 -7.51 10.07
C THR A 79 -3.47 -7.04 11.13
N ALA A 80 -2.18 -7.34 10.96
CA ALA A 80 -1.13 -6.87 11.86
C ALA A 80 -0.96 -5.33 11.85
N MET A 81 -1.21 -4.68 10.71
CA MET A 81 -1.15 -3.22 10.58
C MET A 81 -2.44 -2.54 11.09
N HIS A 82 -3.60 -3.05 10.69
CA HIS A 82 -4.93 -2.52 11.01
C HIS A 82 -5.28 -2.68 12.49
N ASN A 83 -4.73 -3.69 13.16
CA ASN A 83 -4.95 -3.94 14.59
C ASN A 83 -3.71 -3.67 15.45
N TYR A 84 -2.74 -2.91 14.94
CA TYR A 84 -1.49 -2.64 15.66
C TYR A 84 -1.76 -2.02 17.04
N LYS A 85 -1.03 -2.48 18.06
CA LYS A 85 -1.14 -1.98 19.44
C LYS A 85 0.20 -1.43 19.91
N VAL A 86 0.19 -0.24 20.51
CA VAL A 86 1.42 0.42 21.00
C VAL A 86 2.07 -0.47 22.07
N GLY A 87 3.33 -0.84 21.91
CA GLY A 87 4.09 -1.66 22.88
C GLY A 87 3.75 -3.16 22.91
N GLN A 88 2.70 -3.60 22.21
CA GLN A 88 2.30 -5.02 22.09
C GLN A 88 2.20 -5.51 20.63
N GLY A 89 2.45 -4.66 19.64
CA GLY A 89 2.46 -5.03 18.22
C GLY A 89 3.57 -6.03 17.88
N PRO A 90 3.54 -6.63 16.66
CA PRO A 90 4.55 -7.58 16.21
C PRO A 90 5.93 -6.90 16.20
N GLY A 91 6.74 -7.19 17.24
CA GLY A 91 8.03 -6.56 17.50
C GLY A 91 8.24 -6.04 18.93
N GLY A 92 7.16 -5.84 19.68
CA GLY A 92 7.18 -5.46 21.09
C GLY A 92 8.09 -4.27 21.41
N VAL A 93 8.69 -4.30 22.60
CA VAL A 93 9.58 -3.23 23.11
C VAL A 93 10.85 -3.07 22.26
N GLY A 94 11.30 -4.14 21.59
CA GLY A 94 12.51 -4.14 20.76
C GLY A 94 12.37 -3.29 19.50
N SER A 95 11.23 -3.40 18.83
CA SER A 95 10.89 -2.58 17.65
C SER A 95 10.82 -1.09 18.00
N GLN A 96 10.14 -0.73 19.11
CA GLN A 96 10.06 0.66 19.59
C GLN A 96 11.44 1.24 19.92
N ARG A 97 12.32 0.44 20.54
CA ARG A 97 13.69 0.89 20.86
C ARG A 97 14.53 1.13 19.60
N LYS A 98 14.36 0.30 18.55
CA LYS A 98 15.02 0.49 17.25
C LYS A 98 14.48 1.73 16.55
N ALA A 99 13.16 1.93 16.48
CA ALA A 99 12.54 3.14 15.94
C ALA A 99 12.98 4.41 16.68
N LYS A 100 13.04 4.39 18.02
CA LYS A 100 13.52 5.53 18.81
C LYS A 100 15.00 5.85 18.57
N LYS A 101 15.84 4.83 18.31
CA LYS A 101 17.25 5.03 17.93
C LYS A 101 17.37 5.67 16.55
N ILE A 102 16.60 5.19 15.57
CA ILE A 102 16.49 5.76 14.22
C ILE A 102 16.14 7.25 14.31
N ARG A 103 15.14 7.62 15.12
CA ARG A 103 14.75 9.02 15.37
C ARG A 103 15.88 9.88 15.93
N GLY A 104 16.57 9.36 16.95
CA GLY A 104 17.69 10.08 17.56
C GLY A 104 18.81 10.35 16.56
N GLU A 105 19.12 9.37 15.71
CA GLU A 105 20.13 9.51 14.64
C GLU A 105 19.68 10.48 13.54
N ALA A 106 18.38 10.50 13.19
CA ALA A 106 17.80 11.48 12.26
C ALA A 106 17.96 12.91 12.78
N ALA A 107 17.46 13.17 13.99
CA ALA A 107 17.46 14.49 14.61
C ALA A 107 18.88 15.01 14.85
N GLN A 108 19.80 14.14 15.28
CA GLN A 108 21.21 14.49 15.41
C GLN A 108 21.82 14.88 14.06
N ALA A 109 21.56 14.09 13.00
CA ALA A 109 22.05 14.41 11.67
C ALA A 109 21.43 15.71 11.11
N ASP A 110 20.18 16.04 11.43
CA ASP A 110 19.53 17.31 11.04
C ASP A 110 20.19 18.49 11.73
N GLN A 111 20.48 18.34 13.03
CA GLN A 111 21.17 19.36 13.81
C GLN A 111 22.61 19.59 13.31
N GLU A 112 23.37 18.53 13.06
CA GLU A 112 24.73 18.63 12.50
C GLU A 112 24.75 19.32 11.13
N ALA A 113 23.78 19.01 10.25
CA ALA A 113 23.64 19.67 8.96
C ALA A 113 23.28 21.16 9.08
N ALA A 114 22.40 21.52 10.02
CA ALA A 114 22.04 22.91 10.30
C ALA A 114 23.24 23.71 10.81
N GLU A 115 24.01 23.14 11.74
CA GLU A 115 25.23 23.75 12.29
C GLU A 115 26.32 23.96 11.21
N GLU A 116 26.53 22.99 10.32
CA GLU A 116 27.45 23.16 9.18
C GLU A 116 27.00 24.26 8.21
N ASN A 117 25.69 24.37 7.96
CA ASN A 117 25.13 25.36 7.05
C ASN A 117 25.22 26.79 7.65
N GLU A 118 25.00 26.92 8.97
CA GLU A 118 25.25 28.16 9.71
C GLU A 118 26.73 28.57 9.70
N GLN A 119 27.65 27.62 9.87
CA GLN A 119 29.09 27.89 9.79
C GLN A 119 29.53 28.33 8.38
N ARG A 120 28.94 27.76 7.32
CA ARG A 120 29.17 28.20 5.94
C ARG A 120 28.62 29.61 5.68
N ARG A 121 27.42 29.92 6.19
CA ARG A 121 26.83 31.27 6.13
C ARG A 121 27.64 32.30 6.92
N GLY A 122 28.19 31.93 8.08
CA GLY A 122 29.07 32.77 8.90
C GLY A 122 30.38 33.15 8.20
N ARG A 123 30.88 32.31 7.29
CA ARG A 123 32.07 32.58 6.45
C ARG A 123 31.79 33.45 5.22
N GLN A 124 30.52 33.60 4.80
CA GLN A 124 30.09 34.44 3.68
C GLN A 124 29.44 35.76 4.14
N LYS A 125 29.95 36.41 5.19
CA LYS A 125 29.57 37.82 5.47
C LYS A 125 30.40 38.77 4.59
N GLY A 126 29.91 38.98 3.37
CA GLY A 126 30.55 39.88 2.41
C GLY A 126 29.83 40.05 1.06
N ARG A 127 28.49 40.00 0.99
CA ARG A 127 27.72 40.65 -0.08
C ARG A 127 26.23 40.69 0.27
N GLU A 128 25.62 41.83 -0.05
CA GLU A 128 24.23 42.21 0.23
C GLU A 128 23.22 41.17 -0.26
N VAL A 129 22.16 40.94 0.51
CA VAL A 129 21.07 39.99 0.20
C VAL A 129 19.77 40.77 0.10
N ASP A 130 19.18 40.76 -1.09
CA ASP A 130 17.78 41.12 -1.33
C ASP A 130 16.87 40.13 -0.58
N HIS A 131 15.93 40.69 0.16
CA HIS A 131 14.86 39.96 0.83
C HIS A 131 13.81 39.58 -0.22
N GLU A 132 13.74 38.31 -0.61
CA GLU A 132 12.49 37.66 -1.06
C GLU A 132 12.73 36.15 -1.19
N SER A 133 12.47 35.42 -0.10
CA SER A 133 12.33 33.97 -0.06
C SER A 133 11.79 33.60 1.32
N GLU A 134 10.50 33.82 1.56
CA GLU A 134 9.78 32.94 2.49
C GLU A 134 9.74 31.57 1.82
N GLN A 135 10.84 30.82 1.90
CA GLN A 135 10.80 29.39 1.67
C GLN A 135 9.88 28.86 2.75
N GLN A 136 8.63 28.58 2.36
CA GLN A 136 7.79 27.66 3.09
C GLN A 136 8.68 26.45 3.38
N GLU A 137 9.06 26.28 4.65
CA GLU A 137 9.65 25.02 5.09
C GLU A 137 8.70 23.94 4.58
N PRO A 138 9.17 22.96 3.79
CA PRO A 138 8.32 21.85 3.44
C PRO A 138 7.83 21.29 4.77
N LEU A 139 6.49 21.20 4.92
CA LEU A 139 5.84 20.53 6.04
C LEU A 139 6.35 19.08 6.01
N MET A 140 7.50 18.81 6.61
CA MET A 140 8.14 17.50 6.56
C MET A 140 7.28 16.53 7.35
N ASP A 141 6.70 15.56 6.63
CA ASP A 141 6.85 14.10 6.81
C ASP A 141 6.70 13.48 8.22
N ASP A 142 6.18 14.20 9.21
CA ASP A 142 6.20 13.81 10.62
C ASP A 142 4.99 12.99 11.10
N GLU A 143 4.03 12.67 10.23
CA GLU A 143 2.75 12.08 10.68
C GLU A 143 2.88 10.70 11.34
N VAL A 144 3.82 9.85 10.91
CA VAL A 144 4.07 8.54 11.58
C VAL A 144 4.82 8.74 12.90
N THR A 145 5.67 9.77 12.95
CA THR A 145 6.60 10.09 14.04
C THR A 145 5.87 10.69 15.25
N GLN A 146 5.03 11.71 15.02
CA GLN A 146 4.29 12.44 16.06
C GLN A 146 3.13 11.64 16.64
N SER A 147 2.49 10.79 15.83
CA SER A 147 1.27 10.15 16.31
C SER A 147 1.55 9.23 17.53
N GLN A 148 2.80 8.75 17.76
CA GLN A 148 3.20 7.84 18.87
C GLN A 148 3.40 8.55 20.21
N GLU A 149 3.42 9.87 20.21
CA GLU A 149 3.62 10.63 21.43
C GLU A 149 2.32 10.70 22.24
N GLY A 150 2.38 10.25 23.50
CA GLY A 150 1.27 10.32 24.45
C GLY A 150 0.34 9.11 24.53
N MET A 151 0.51 8.08 23.69
CA MET A 151 -0.30 6.85 23.76
C MET A 151 0.21 5.87 24.83
N ALA A 152 -0.72 5.28 25.58
CA ALA A 152 -0.38 4.29 26.59
C ALA A 152 -0.06 2.92 25.94
N PRO A 153 0.84 2.10 26.54
CA PRO A 153 1.05 0.73 26.09
C PRO A 153 -0.27 -0.07 26.08
N GLY A 154 -0.56 -0.73 24.96
CA GLY A 154 -1.77 -1.52 24.74
C GLY A 154 -2.90 -0.80 23.98
N GLU A 155 -2.80 0.52 23.76
CA GLU A 155 -3.78 1.25 22.94
C GLU A 155 -3.71 0.82 21.47
N ILE A 156 -4.90 0.65 20.87
CA ILE A 156 -5.03 0.31 19.45
C ILE A 156 -4.70 1.52 18.63
N ARG A 157 -3.88 1.30 17.62
CA ARG A 157 -3.52 2.29 16.62
C ARG A 157 -3.33 1.61 15.28
N ALA A 158 -4.38 1.65 14.49
CA ALA A 158 -4.35 1.12 13.15
C ALA A 158 -3.43 1.96 12.25
N TYR A 159 -2.82 1.28 11.29
CA TYR A 159 -2.15 1.90 10.16
C TYR A 159 -2.77 1.37 8.87
N ALA A 160 -2.94 2.24 7.88
CA ALA A 160 -3.29 1.85 6.51
C ALA A 160 -2.02 1.87 5.65
N HIS A 161 -1.87 0.85 4.79
CA HIS A 161 -0.72 0.72 3.89
C HIS A 161 -0.74 1.76 2.76
N ARG A 162 -1.94 2.05 2.21
CA ARG A 162 -2.22 3.03 1.15
C ARG A 162 -1.53 2.82 -0.20
N ASP A 163 -0.69 1.80 -0.35
CA ASP A 163 -0.11 1.41 -1.66
C ASP A 163 -0.06 -0.11 -1.90
N ILE A 164 -1.16 -0.80 -1.63
CA ILE A 164 -1.30 -2.23 -1.95
C ILE A 164 -1.48 -2.40 -3.47
N LYS A 165 -0.55 -3.14 -4.10
CA LYS A 165 -0.57 -3.48 -5.52
C LYS A 165 0.25 -4.75 -5.77
N PRO A 166 0.09 -5.45 -6.90
CA PRO A 166 0.88 -6.64 -7.21
C PRO A 166 2.40 -6.42 -7.12
N GLY A 167 2.89 -5.24 -7.50
CA GLY A 167 4.31 -4.89 -7.43
C GLY A 167 4.89 -4.80 -6.01
N ASN A 168 4.04 -4.61 -5.00
CA ASN A 168 4.44 -4.46 -3.60
C ASN A 168 4.20 -5.76 -2.79
N ILE A 169 3.88 -6.86 -3.45
CA ILE A 169 3.70 -8.17 -2.81
C ILE A 169 4.74 -9.13 -3.40
N MET A 170 5.82 -9.33 -2.66
CA MET A 170 6.87 -10.28 -3.01
C MET A 170 6.41 -11.71 -2.72
N ILE A 171 7.00 -12.68 -3.41
CA ILE A 171 6.82 -14.10 -3.10
C ILE A 171 8.10 -14.61 -2.46
N ASP A 172 7.96 -15.29 -1.32
CA ASP A 172 9.10 -15.87 -0.62
C ASP A 172 9.85 -16.90 -1.49
N ASP A 173 11.07 -17.27 -1.08
CA ASP A 173 11.91 -18.15 -1.90
C ASP A 173 11.28 -19.55 -2.09
N ASP A 174 10.51 -20.04 -1.11
CA ASP A 174 9.80 -21.31 -1.19
C ASP A 174 8.60 -21.24 -2.14
N GLY A 175 7.97 -20.07 -2.30
CA GLY A 175 6.85 -19.83 -3.19
C GLY A 175 5.48 -19.92 -2.51
N GLU A 176 5.47 -20.04 -1.19
CA GLU A 176 4.30 -20.38 -0.37
C GLU A 176 3.72 -19.15 0.33
N GLN A 177 4.55 -18.14 0.62
CA GLN A 177 4.14 -16.98 1.41
C GLN A 177 4.25 -15.68 0.62
N PRO A 178 3.22 -14.82 0.67
CA PRO A 178 3.33 -13.45 0.25
C PRO A 178 4.09 -12.64 1.29
N ILE A 179 4.92 -11.70 0.84
CA ILE A 179 5.61 -10.73 1.68
C ILE A 179 5.23 -9.33 1.22
N LEU A 180 4.46 -8.64 2.03
CA LEU A 180 4.07 -7.26 1.80
C LEU A 180 5.28 -6.34 2.04
N MET A 181 5.55 -5.46 1.08
CA MET A 181 6.64 -4.48 1.11
C MET A 181 6.17 -3.08 0.77
N ASP A 182 7.09 -2.12 0.81
CA ASP A 182 6.86 -0.71 0.49
C ASP A 182 5.95 0.00 1.50
N LEU A 183 6.51 0.28 2.67
CA LEU A 183 5.82 0.96 3.77
C LEU A 183 5.99 2.49 3.72
N GLY A 184 6.41 3.05 2.58
CA GLY A 184 6.63 4.49 2.41
C GLY A 184 5.34 5.31 2.57
N SER A 185 4.23 4.75 2.10
CA SER A 185 2.90 5.37 2.09
C SER A 185 2.08 5.10 3.36
N LEU A 186 2.66 4.38 4.33
CA LEU A 186 2.00 4.00 5.57
C LEU A 186 1.53 5.25 6.33
N ALA A 187 0.26 5.24 6.74
CA ALA A 187 -0.36 6.35 7.44
C ALA A 187 -1.20 5.88 8.64
N PRO A 188 -1.28 6.65 9.74
CA PRO A 188 -2.19 6.37 10.84
C PRO A 188 -3.65 6.32 10.37
N SER A 189 -4.43 5.42 10.96
CA SER A 189 -5.84 5.23 10.65
C SER A 189 -6.64 4.99 11.95
N PRO A 190 -7.90 5.46 12.06
CA PRO A 190 -8.60 6.33 11.11
C PRO A 190 -8.07 7.77 11.11
N THR A 191 -8.23 8.47 9.98
CA THR A 191 -7.93 9.91 9.82
C THR A 191 -9.23 10.71 9.66
N PRO A 192 -9.75 11.36 10.71
CA PRO A 192 -10.91 12.24 10.60
C PRO A 192 -10.56 13.52 9.84
N ILE A 193 -11.30 13.83 8.79
CA ILE A 193 -11.04 15.00 7.94
C ILE A 193 -11.80 16.21 8.51
N THR A 194 -11.16 16.93 9.43
CA THR A 194 -11.79 18.02 10.20
C THR A 194 -11.82 19.37 9.49
N SER A 195 -11.04 19.55 8.42
CA SER A 195 -10.94 20.82 7.69
C SER A 195 -10.72 20.61 6.18
N ARG A 196 -10.92 21.67 5.39
CA ARG A 196 -10.63 21.63 3.95
C ARG A 196 -9.13 21.58 3.65
N SER A 197 -8.30 22.23 4.46
CA SER A 197 -6.84 22.16 4.30
C SER A 197 -6.32 20.76 4.55
N LEU A 198 -6.83 20.06 5.57
CA LEU A 198 -6.50 18.66 5.83
C LEU A 198 -6.98 17.75 4.70
N ALA A 199 -8.18 18.00 4.16
CA ALA A 199 -8.70 17.24 3.03
C ALA A 199 -7.76 17.32 1.81
N LEU A 200 -7.33 18.53 1.45
CA LEU A 200 -6.38 18.75 0.36
C LEU A 200 -5.04 18.08 0.64
N ALA A 201 -4.50 18.23 1.85
CA ALA A 201 -3.23 17.60 2.23
C ALA A 201 -3.28 16.07 2.11
N VAL A 202 -4.34 15.42 2.61
CA VAL A 202 -4.52 13.96 2.50
C VAL A 202 -4.67 13.54 1.03
N GLN A 203 -5.37 14.33 0.23
CA GLN A 203 -5.54 14.05 -1.20
C GLN A 203 -4.21 14.16 -1.96
N ASP A 204 -3.42 15.21 -1.70
CA ASP A 204 -2.12 15.43 -2.32
C ASP A 204 -1.12 14.35 -1.91
N GLN A 205 -1.11 13.96 -0.63
CA GLN A 205 -0.32 12.83 -0.13
C GLN A 205 -0.70 11.51 -0.81
N ALA A 206 -2.00 11.25 -0.99
CA ALA A 206 -2.44 10.08 -1.75
C ALA A 206 -2.05 10.18 -3.23
N ALA A 207 -2.08 11.39 -3.81
CA ALA A 207 -1.67 11.66 -5.18
C ALA A 207 -0.20 11.30 -5.43
N GLU A 208 0.66 11.62 -4.47
CA GLU A 208 2.10 11.41 -4.50
C GLU A 208 2.50 9.97 -4.15
N HIS A 209 1.88 9.38 -3.13
CA HIS A 209 2.37 8.13 -2.52
C HIS A 209 1.51 6.89 -2.82
N SER A 210 0.30 7.03 -3.37
CA SER A 210 -0.51 5.87 -3.76
C SER A 210 -0.51 5.65 -5.27
N THR A 211 -0.45 4.40 -5.71
CA THR A 211 -0.48 4.04 -7.12
C THR A 211 -1.89 4.16 -7.69
N MET A 212 -2.07 5.10 -8.63
CA MET A 212 -3.39 5.56 -9.09
C MET A 212 -4.38 4.44 -9.50
N PRO A 213 -4.00 3.38 -10.24
CA PRO A 213 -4.90 2.26 -10.57
C PRO A 213 -5.47 1.46 -9.38
N TYR A 214 -4.80 1.50 -8.23
CA TYR A 214 -5.16 0.75 -7.02
C TYR A 214 -5.71 1.66 -5.92
N ARG A 215 -5.70 2.99 -6.13
CA ARG A 215 -6.13 4.00 -5.17
C ARG A 215 -7.65 3.95 -4.96
N ALA A 216 -8.09 4.06 -3.71
CA ALA A 216 -9.51 4.05 -3.36
C ALA A 216 -10.22 5.37 -3.73
N PRO A 217 -11.54 5.35 -4.06
CA PRO A 217 -12.30 6.53 -4.49
C PRO A 217 -12.24 7.70 -3.50
N GLU A 218 -12.31 7.41 -2.21
CA GLU A 218 -12.26 8.39 -1.12
C GLU A 218 -10.91 9.09 -0.99
N LEU A 219 -9.87 8.62 -1.69
CA LEU A 219 -8.55 9.27 -1.79
C LEU A 219 -8.40 10.11 -3.07
N PHE A 220 -9.36 10.06 -4.00
CA PHE A 220 -9.41 10.95 -5.17
C PHE A 220 -10.22 12.22 -4.89
N ASP A 221 -11.26 12.12 -4.07
CA ASP A 221 -12.11 13.23 -3.63
C ASP A 221 -12.29 13.17 -2.11
N VAL A 222 -11.33 13.74 -1.39
CA VAL A 222 -11.33 13.72 0.09
C VAL A 222 -12.29 14.81 0.58
N LYS A 223 -13.37 14.42 1.25
CA LYS A 223 -14.43 15.34 1.71
C LYS A 223 -14.22 15.78 3.15
N THR A 224 -14.39 17.07 3.43
CA THR A 224 -14.44 17.57 4.81
C THR A 224 -15.62 16.94 5.57
N GLY A 225 -15.37 16.46 6.78
CA GLY A 225 -16.34 15.74 7.61
C GLY A 225 -16.36 14.22 7.37
N SER A 226 -15.61 13.69 6.40
CA SER A 226 -15.43 12.24 6.24
C SER A 226 -14.33 11.71 7.15
N THR A 227 -14.18 10.39 7.19
CA THR A 227 -13.06 9.71 7.83
C THR A 227 -12.43 8.77 6.81
N VAL A 228 -11.12 8.87 6.62
CA VAL A 228 -10.36 7.92 5.81
C VAL A 228 -9.82 6.86 6.75
N ASP A 229 -10.20 5.60 6.54
CA ASP A 229 -9.83 4.49 7.41
C ASP A 229 -9.05 3.39 6.66
N THR A 230 -8.90 2.22 7.28
CA THR A 230 -8.20 1.08 6.69
C THR A 230 -8.93 0.43 5.51
N LYS A 231 -10.18 0.83 5.20
CA LYS A 231 -10.94 0.30 4.06
C LYS A 231 -10.35 0.73 2.71
N VAL A 232 -9.46 1.72 2.69
CA VAL A 232 -8.65 2.03 1.50
C VAL A 232 -7.82 0.84 1.04
N ASP A 233 -7.25 0.07 1.98
CA ASP A 233 -6.43 -1.12 1.67
C ASP A 233 -7.30 -2.27 1.16
N ILE A 234 -8.55 -2.39 1.64
CA ILE A 234 -9.51 -3.40 1.18
C ILE A 234 -9.86 -3.18 -0.29
N TRP A 235 -10.05 -1.93 -0.70
CA TRP A 235 -10.23 -1.57 -2.10
C TRP A 235 -9.01 -1.96 -2.94
N SER A 236 -7.82 -1.56 -2.49
CA SER A 236 -6.56 -1.85 -3.20
C SER A 236 -6.28 -3.36 -3.30
N LEU A 237 -6.65 -4.15 -2.28
CA LEU A 237 -6.67 -5.62 -2.34
C LEU A 237 -7.62 -6.15 -3.41
N GLY A 238 -8.84 -5.61 -3.49
CA GLY A 238 -9.80 -5.97 -4.55
C GLY A 238 -9.25 -5.73 -5.95
N CYS A 239 -8.62 -4.56 -6.17
CA CYS A 239 -7.93 -4.24 -7.42
C CYS A 239 -6.77 -5.21 -7.70
N THR A 240 -6.00 -5.57 -6.68
CA THR A 240 -4.86 -6.48 -6.79
C THR A 240 -5.29 -7.90 -7.13
N LEU A 241 -6.34 -8.41 -6.48
CA LEU A 241 -6.91 -9.72 -6.79
C LEU A 241 -7.46 -9.77 -8.22
N TYR A 242 -8.21 -8.74 -8.64
CA TYR A 242 -8.67 -8.62 -10.02
C TYR A 242 -7.49 -8.62 -11.01
N ALA A 243 -6.44 -7.85 -10.73
CA ALA A 243 -5.25 -7.79 -11.60
C ALA A 243 -4.55 -9.15 -11.72
N CYS A 244 -4.51 -9.96 -10.66
CA CYS A 244 -3.96 -11.31 -10.72
C CYS A 244 -4.80 -12.25 -11.60
N LEU A 245 -6.11 -12.04 -11.67
CA LEU A 245 -7.04 -12.88 -12.44
C LEU A 245 -7.13 -12.47 -13.91
N VAL A 246 -7.07 -11.16 -14.19
CA VAL A 246 -7.36 -10.59 -15.52
C VAL A 246 -6.10 -10.04 -16.20
N GLY A 247 -5.02 -9.83 -15.44
CA GLY A 247 -3.73 -9.34 -15.91
C GLY A 247 -3.57 -7.82 -15.92
N LYS A 248 -4.64 -7.08 -15.62
CA LYS A 248 -4.64 -5.61 -15.51
C LYS A 248 -5.60 -5.16 -14.41
N SER A 249 -5.38 -4.00 -13.80
CA SER A 249 -6.31 -3.48 -12.79
C SER A 249 -7.72 -3.24 -13.38
N PRO A 250 -8.78 -3.30 -12.56
CA PRO A 250 -10.17 -3.22 -13.04
C PRO A 250 -10.47 -1.89 -13.74
N PHE A 251 -9.94 -0.79 -13.20
CA PHE A 251 -10.23 0.56 -13.71
C PHE A 251 -9.35 0.94 -14.90
N GLU A 252 -8.11 0.44 -14.99
CA GLU A 252 -7.31 0.59 -16.21
C GLU A 252 -7.89 -0.22 -17.38
N MET A 253 -8.46 -1.39 -17.10
CA MET A 253 -9.16 -2.18 -18.12
C MET A 253 -10.38 -1.40 -18.64
N ARG A 254 -11.14 -0.79 -17.72
CA ARG A 254 -12.32 -0.03 -18.08
C ARG A 254 -12.01 1.29 -18.79
N SER A 255 -10.99 2.02 -18.35
CA SER A 255 -10.56 3.27 -18.98
C SER A 255 -10.13 3.04 -20.42
N ASP A 256 -9.38 1.97 -20.68
CA ASP A 256 -8.96 1.58 -22.03
C ASP A 256 -10.16 1.22 -22.91
N GLU A 257 -11.12 0.46 -22.38
CA GLU A 257 -12.31 0.04 -23.12
C GLU A 257 -13.22 1.23 -23.51
N THR A 258 -13.33 2.22 -22.62
CA THR A 258 -14.24 3.37 -22.81
C THR A 258 -13.57 4.58 -23.43
N GLY A 259 -12.23 4.64 -23.43
CA GLY A 259 -11.48 5.88 -23.68
C GLY A 259 -11.71 6.94 -22.60
N GLY A 260 -12.23 6.57 -21.43
CA GLY A 260 -12.54 7.47 -20.33
C GLY A 260 -11.35 7.73 -19.40
N SER A 261 -11.49 8.68 -18.48
CA SER A 261 -10.51 8.91 -17.42
C SER A 261 -10.58 7.81 -16.37
N LEU A 262 -9.43 7.23 -16.00
CA LEU A 262 -9.32 6.24 -14.93
C LEU A 262 -9.92 6.75 -13.61
N SER A 263 -9.67 8.02 -13.26
CA SER A 263 -10.23 8.62 -12.04
C SER A 263 -11.76 8.65 -12.04
N LEU A 264 -12.40 8.85 -13.20
CA LEU A 264 -13.86 8.83 -13.32
C LEU A 264 -14.40 7.41 -13.19
N CYS A 265 -13.71 6.41 -13.75
CA CYS A 265 -14.06 5.01 -13.56
C CYS A 265 -13.98 4.60 -12.09
N VAL A 266 -12.91 5.01 -11.39
CA VAL A 266 -12.75 4.74 -9.95
C VAL A 266 -13.85 5.41 -9.13
N LEU A 267 -14.07 6.72 -9.31
CA LEU A 267 -15.09 7.47 -8.56
C LEU A 267 -16.52 6.96 -8.82
N GLY A 268 -16.79 6.48 -10.04
CA GLY A 268 -18.08 5.90 -10.40
C GLY A 268 -18.23 4.42 -10.03
N GLY A 269 -17.16 3.74 -9.61
CA GLY A 269 -17.16 2.29 -9.47
C GLY A 269 -17.44 1.56 -10.78
N ASP A 270 -17.10 2.16 -11.93
CA ASP A 270 -17.32 1.57 -13.25
C ASP A 270 -16.18 0.58 -13.54
N TRP A 271 -16.47 -0.71 -13.35
CA TRP A 271 -15.61 -1.83 -13.72
C TRP A 271 -16.48 -3.08 -13.94
N ARG A 272 -15.93 -4.09 -14.60
CA ARG A 272 -16.57 -5.39 -14.83
C ARG A 272 -15.54 -6.43 -15.21
N PHE A 273 -15.87 -7.71 -15.06
CA PHE A 273 -15.04 -8.77 -15.64
C PHE A 273 -15.17 -8.80 -17.18
N PRO A 274 -14.15 -9.29 -17.92
CA PRO A 274 -14.14 -9.23 -19.39
C PRO A 274 -15.32 -9.93 -20.09
N ASP A 275 -15.82 -11.00 -19.46
CA ASP A 275 -16.94 -11.85 -19.86
C ASP A 275 -18.32 -11.25 -19.50
N GLU A 276 -18.35 -10.21 -18.67
CA GLU A 276 -19.58 -9.49 -18.31
C GLU A 276 -19.93 -8.40 -19.36
N GLY A 277 -21.23 -8.26 -19.62
CA GLY A 277 -21.80 -7.23 -20.48
C GLY A 277 -22.02 -5.90 -19.77
N ALA A 278 -22.61 -4.93 -20.47
CA ALA A 278 -23.08 -3.71 -19.84
C ALA A 278 -24.14 -4.05 -18.78
N GLY A 279 -23.86 -3.71 -17.51
CA GLY A 279 -24.75 -4.00 -16.37
C GLY A 279 -24.51 -5.34 -15.68
N GLY A 280 -23.32 -5.95 -15.79
CA GLY A 280 -22.92 -7.12 -14.99
C GLY A 280 -23.60 -8.44 -15.36
N LYS A 281 -24.36 -8.49 -16.46
CA LYS A 281 -24.95 -9.72 -16.99
C LYS A 281 -23.94 -10.40 -17.92
N LYS A 282 -23.77 -11.72 -17.81
CA LYS A 282 -22.94 -12.51 -18.76
C LYS A 282 -23.29 -12.11 -20.21
N LYS A 283 -22.29 -11.78 -21.03
CA LYS A 283 -22.53 -11.52 -22.46
C LYS A 283 -23.15 -12.78 -23.07
N ALA A 284 -24.16 -12.62 -23.92
CA ALA A 284 -24.66 -13.72 -24.74
C ALA A 284 -23.50 -14.19 -25.64
N VAL A 285 -23.00 -15.40 -25.39
CA VAL A 285 -21.88 -16.01 -26.13
C VAL A 285 -22.28 -16.12 -27.60
N ASN A 286 -21.65 -15.31 -28.47
CA ASN A 286 -21.81 -15.36 -29.92
C ASN A 286 -20.44 -15.29 -30.61
N GLN A 287 -19.46 -16.05 -30.12
CA GLN A 287 -18.25 -16.36 -30.88
C GLN A 287 -17.90 -17.85 -30.74
N PRO A 288 -17.88 -18.61 -31.84
CA PRO A 288 -17.41 -20.00 -31.82
C PRO A 288 -15.88 -19.99 -31.77
N GLY A 289 -15.28 -20.41 -30.63
CA GLY A 289 -13.84 -20.62 -30.54
C GLY A 289 -13.15 -20.23 -29.22
N GLN A 290 -13.86 -19.67 -28.23
CA GLN A 290 -13.31 -19.53 -26.88
C GLN A 290 -13.58 -20.82 -26.08
N SER A 291 -12.51 -21.46 -25.64
CA SER A 291 -12.52 -22.70 -24.86
C SER A 291 -13.38 -22.56 -23.60
N GLU A 292 -14.26 -23.54 -23.38
CA GLU A 292 -15.23 -23.63 -22.28
C GLU A 292 -14.57 -23.85 -20.88
N ASP A 293 -13.24 -23.99 -20.78
CA ASP A 293 -12.50 -24.33 -19.54
C ASP A 293 -11.95 -23.13 -18.76
N SER A 294 -12.41 -21.90 -19.04
CA SER A 294 -11.69 -20.66 -18.73
C SER A 294 -12.42 -19.71 -17.77
N GLU A 295 -13.43 -20.16 -17.04
CA GLU A 295 -14.26 -19.26 -16.22
C GLU A 295 -13.65 -19.09 -14.81
N ILE A 296 -13.37 -17.84 -14.41
CA ILE A 296 -12.95 -17.52 -13.03
C ILE A 296 -14.04 -18.03 -12.07
N SER A 297 -13.68 -18.62 -10.94
CA SER A 297 -14.66 -19.08 -9.95
C SER A 297 -15.54 -17.93 -9.45
N GLU A 298 -16.85 -18.17 -9.37
CA GLU A 298 -17.80 -17.14 -8.95
C GLU A 298 -17.58 -16.70 -7.49
N SER A 299 -17.11 -17.61 -6.64
CA SER A 299 -16.73 -17.31 -5.26
C SER A 299 -15.61 -16.26 -5.18
N ILE A 300 -14.61 -16.33 -6.08
CA ILE A 300 -13.53 -15.34 -6.18
C ILE A 300 -14.04 -14.03 -6.76
N ARG A 301 -14.91 -14.07 -7.79
CA ARG A 301 -15.53 -12.85 -8.33
C ARG A 301 -16.29 -12.09 -7.24
N GLU A 302 -17.01 -12.81 -6.37
CA GLU A 302 -17.74 -12.19 -5.27
C GLU A 302 -16.81 -11.54 -4.23
N VAL A 303 -15.63 -12.12 -3.94
CA VAL A 303 -14.61 -11.46 -3.10
C VAL A 303 -14.20 -10.12 -3.71
N VAL A 304 -13.88 -10.09 -5.01
CA VAL A 304 -13.53 -8.84 -5.70
C VAL A 304 -14.67 -7.82 -5.62
N ARG A 305 -15.92 -8.24 -5.85
CA ARG A 305 -17.10 -7.36 -5.78
C ARG A 305 -17.35 -6.80 -4.37
N LYS A 306 -17.07 -7.56 -3.33
CA LYS A 306 -17.16 -7.09 -1.93
C LYS A 306 -16.09 -6.06 -1.61
N CYS A 307 -14.87 -6.23 -2.13
CA CYS A 307 -13.78 -5.27 -1.94
C CYS A 307 -13.99 -3.97 -2.72
N LEU A 308 -14.53 -4.03 -3.95
CA LEU A 308 -14.67 -2.90 -4.86
C LEU A 308 -16.02 -2.17 -4.74
N LYS A 309 -16.50 -1.98 -3.50
CA LYS A 309 -17.64 -1.10 -3.20
C LYS A 309 -17.16 0.35 -3.09
N VAL A 310 -17.82 1.28 -3.78
CA VAL A 310 -17.40 2.69 -3.77
C VAL A 310 -17.46 3.27 -2.37
N GLU A 311 -18.56 3.00 -1.66
CA GLU A 311 -18.75 3.43 -0.29
C GLU A 311 -17.89 2.57 0.67
N PRO A 312 -16.93 3.16 1.44
CA PRO A 312 -16.02 2.40 2.30
C PRO A 312 -16.72 1.57 3.38
N SER A 313 -17.87 2.06 3.86
CA SER A 313 -18.67 1.36 4.88
C SER A 313 -19.32 0.07 4.37
N GLU A 314 -19.47 -0.11 3.05
CA GLU A 314 -19.99 -1.35 2.44
C GLU A 314 -18.91 -2.41 2.20
N ARG A 315 -17.62 -2.04 2.34
CA ARG A 315 -16.50 -2.98 2.23
C ARG A 315 -16.36 -3.76 3.55
N PRO A 316 -16.00 -5.05 3.51
CA PRO A 316 -15.67 -5.79 4.72
C PRO A 316 -14.45 -5.17 5.42
N ASP A 317 -14.31 -5.36 6.73
CA ASP A 317 -13.00 -5.18 7.36
C ASP A 317 -12.05 -6.34 7.03
N VAL A 318 -10.77 -6.22 7.42
CA VAL A 318 -9.76 -7.23 7.08
C VAL A 318 -10.03 -8.59 7.73
N ASN A 319 -10.62 -8.63 8.93
CA ASN A 319 -10.93 -9.89 9.60
C ASN A 319 -12.14 -10.57 8.93
N GLU A 320 -13.18 -9.79 8.61
CA GLU A 320 -14.33 -10.27 7.83
C GLU A 320 -13.89 -10.80 6.46
N LEU A 321 -12.95 -10.11 5.80
CA LEU A 321 -12.39 -10.54 4.52
C LEU A 321 -11.61 -11.84 4.65
N ILE A 322 -10.81 -12.02 5.72
CA ILE A 322 -10.10 -13.28 6.01
C ILE A 322 -11.08 -14.45 6.12
N ASP A 323 -12.19 -14.28 6.83
CA ASP A 323 -13.17 -15.34 7.01
C ASP A 323 -13.84 -15.73 5.68
N ILE A 324 -14.17 -14.73 4.85
CA ILE A 324 -14.68 -14.97 3.49
C ILE A 324 -13.65 -15.74 2.66
N VAL A 325 -12.39 -15.30 2.65
CA VAL A 325 -11.31 -15.90 1.86
C VAL A 325 -11.04 -17.34 2.29
N LYS A 326 -11.03 -17.63 3.60
CA LYS A 326 -10.89 -19.00 4.12
C LYS A 326 -12.02 -19.91 3.66
N GLY A 327 -13.25 -19.40 3.63
CA GLY A 327 -14.40 -20.10 3.05
C GLY A 327 -14.17 -20.45 1.58
N VAL A 328 -13.74 -19.48 0.78
CA VAL A 328 -13.44 -19.68 -0.66
C VAL A 328 -12.32 -20.71 -0.86
N ILE A 329 -11.22 -20.63 -0.10
CA ILE A 329 -10.11 -21.60 -0.20
C ILE A 329 -10.60 -23.03 0.08
N ALA A 330 -11.49 -23.20 1.07
CA ALA A 330 -12.02 -24.51 1.43
C ALA A 330 -12.91 -25.13 0.32
N GLU A 331 -13.56 -24.30 -0.49
CA GLU A 331 -14.39 -24.73 -1.62
C GLU A 331 -13.58 -25.04 -2.88
N LEU A 332 -12.43 -24.39 -3.07
CA LEU A 332 -11.60 -24.57 -4.26
C LEU A 332 -10.86 -25.92 -4.23
N PRO A 333 -10.79 -26.62 -5.39
CA PRO A 333 -10.06 -27.88 -5.50
C PRO A 333 -8.57 -27.67 -5.17
N GLU A 334 -7.90 -28.73 -4.70
CA GLU A 334 -6.44 -28.70 -4.56
C GLU A 334 -5.80 -28.49 -5.93
N ASP A 335 -4.80 -27.62 -6.01
CA ASP A 335 -4.06 -27.40 -7.24
C ASP A 335 -3.42 -28.73 -7.64
N SER A 336 -3.74 -29.24 -8.83
CA SER A 336 -3.15 -30.47 -9.35
C SER A 336 -1.64 -30.28 -9.44
N SER A 337 -0.90 -30.98 -8.59
CA SER A 337 0.57 -30.99 -8.57
C SER A 337 1.07 -31.29 -9.98
N SER A 338 1.60 -30.27 -10.66
CA SER A 338 2.18 -30.36 -12.00
C SER A 338 3.69 -30.37 -11.92
#